data_AF-A0A2H5BBP4-F1
#
_entry.id   AF-A0A2H5BBP4-F1
#
_cell.length_a   1.000
_cell.length_b   1.000
_cell.length_c   1.000
_cell.angle_alpha   90.00
_cell.angle_beta   90.00
_cell.angle_gamma   90.00
#
_symmetry.space_group_name_H-M   'P 1'
#
loop_
_entity.id
_entity.type
_entity.pdbx_description
1 polymer ?
#
loop_
_entity_poly.entity_id
_entity_poly.type
_entity_poly.pdbx_seq_one_letter_code
_entity_poly.pdbx_strand_id
1 'polypeptide(L)'
;MTANTCDLPEALVRKRMMEMIESCQQANTRPSVLKLARQLGLSNTTFRRRFPDIASELGRVRSAPADPAEGPTAHDKLVARNAKLRRRNRELATDLALAIAQLQQLALTNEQLRTALEAASCVTNIQTKQRLN
;
A
#
# COMPACT_ATOMS: atom_id res chain seq x y z
N MET A 1 0.27 -40.29 37.56
CA MET A 1 1.62 -39.80 37.25
C MET A 1 1.70 -38.34 37.68
N THR A 2 2.40 -38.11 38.78
CA THR A 2 2.45 -36.86 39.55
C THR A 2 3.41 -35.88 38.89
N ALA A 3 2.87 -34.91 38.15
CA ALA A 3 3.68 -33.84 37.57
C ALA A 3 4.18 -32.94 38.69
N ASN A 4 5.51 -32.92 38.87
CA ASN A 4 6.27 -32.04 39.76
C ASN A 4 5.70 -30.61 39.73
N THR A 5 4.98 -30.24 40.78
CA THR A 5 4.51 -28.89 41.03
C THR A 5 5.71 -28.05 41.46
N CYS A 6 6.42 -27.53 40.47
CA CYS A 6 7.40 -26.48 40.69
C CYS A 6 6.63 -25.25 41.21
N ASP A 7 6.91 -24.82 42.44
CA ASP A 7 6.42 -23.56 42.98
C ASP A 7 7.01 -22.40 42.16
N LEU A 8 6.38 -22.12 41.02
CA LEU A 8 6.71 -20.97 40.20
C LEU A 8 6.22 -19.72 40.93
N PRO A 9 7.12 -18.78 41.28
CA PRO A 9 6.71 -17.54 41.89
C PRO A 9 5.83 -16.75 40.91
N GLU A 10 4.71 -16.23 41.39
CA GLU A 10 3.74 -15.48 40.58
C GLU A 10 4.41 -14.31 39.81
N ALA A 11 5.40 -13.66 40.43
CA ALA A 11 6.18 -12.59 39.82
C ALA A 11 6.88 -13.02 38.50
N LEU A 12 7.37 -14.26 38.42
CA LEU A 12 8.00 -14.78 37.22
C LEU A 12 6.96 -15.02 36.12
N VAL A 13 5.78 -15.52 36.49
CA VAL A 13 4.67 -15.74 35.55
C VAL A 13 4.18 -14.42 34.95
N ARG A 14 4.05 -13.37 35.78
CA ARG A 14 3.67 -12.03 35.33
C ARG A 14 4.72 -11.40 34.41
N LYS A 15 6.01 -11.53 34.74
CA LYS A 15 7.09 -11.07 33.87
C LYS A 15 7.05 -11.74 32.49
N ARG A 16 6.84 -13.06 32.45
CA ARG A 16 6.71 -13.81 31.18
C ARG A 16 5.45 -13.43 30.39
N MET A 17 4.35 -13.13 31.08
CA MET A 17 3.15 -12.59 30.43
C MET A 17 3.43 -11.25 29.75
N MET A 18 4.11 -10.33 30.43
CA MET A 18 4.48 -9.02 29.86
C MET A 18 5.38 -9.16 28.63
N GLU A 19 6.45 -9.94 28.72
CA GLU A 19 7.37 -10.21 27.59
C GLU A 19 6.62 -10.81 26.39
N MET A 20 5.65 -11.69 26.65
CA MET A 20 4.82 -12.28 25.59
C MET A 20 3.89 -11.25 24.95
N ILE A 21 3.29 -10.34 25.73
CA ILE A 21 2.42 -9.28 25.21
C ILE A 21 3.21 -8.35 24.30
N GLU A 22 4.41 -7.91 24.73
CA GLU A 22 5.29 -7.04 23.94
C GLU A 22 5.72 -7.71 22.62
N SER A 23 6.14 -8.97 22.69
CA SER A 23 6.50 -9.75 21.48
C SER A 23 5.32 -9.93 20.53
N CYS A 24 4.11 -10.09 21.08
CA CYS A 24 2.88 -10.23 20.30
C CYS A 24 2.47 -8.91 19.64
N GLN A 25 2.70 -7.76 20.29
CA GLN A 25 2.49 -6.44 19.70
C GLN A 25 3.44 -6.19 18.52
N GLN A 26 4.74 -6.51 18.67
CA GLN A 26 5.71 -6.38 17.58
C GLN A 26 5.38 -7.29 16.38
N ALA A 27 4.88 -8.50 16.63
CA ALA A 27 4.50 -9.46 15.59
C ALA A 27 3.04 -9.33 15.12
N ASN A 28 2.33 -8.28 15.55
CA ASN A 28 0.90 -8.05 15.29
C ASN A 28 0.01 -9.30 15.48
N THR A 29 0.33 -10.13 16.48
CA THR A 29 -0.32 -11.40 16.76
C THR A 29 -1.02 -11.33 18.12
N ARG A 30 -2.15 -12.03 18.30
CA ARG A 30 -2.87 -11.99 19.57
C ARG A 30 -2.22 -12.86 20.66
N PRO A 31 -2.09 -12.38 21.91
CA PRO A 31 -1.55 -13.18 23.00
C PRO A 31 -2.50 -14.34 23.37
N SER A 32 -1.93 -15.49 23.74
CA SER A 32 -2.69 -16.73 24.00
C SER A 32 -2.28 -17.37 25.32
N VAL A 33 -3.28 -17.67 26.16
CA VAL A 33 -3.13 -18.39 27.44
C VAL A 33 -2.46 -19.75 27.25
N LEU A 34 -2.75 -20.44 26.15
CA LEU A 34 -2.14 -21.74 25.86
C LEU A 34 -0.64 -21.61 25.56
N LYS A 35 -0.24 -20.54 24.85
CA LYS A 35 1.17 -20.30 24.50
C LYS A 35 1.99 -19.98 25.75
N LEU A 36 1.45 -19.16 26.65
CA LEU A 36 2.07 -18.86 27.94
C LEU A 36 2.22 -20.11 28.82
N ALA A 37 1.19 -20.96 28.90
CA ALA A 37 1.26 -22.21 29.66
C ALA A 37 2.35 -23.15 29.12
N ARG A 38 2.48 -23.28 27.79
CA ARG A 38 3.55 -24.06 27.15
C ARG A 38 4.95 -23.51 27.44
N GLN A 39 5.12 -22.19 27.41
CA GLN A 39 6.40 -21.54 27.74
C GLN A 39 6.84 -21.79 29.19
N LEU A 40 5.88 -21.97 30.09
CA LEU A 40 6.12 -22.27 31.50
C LEU A 40 6.19 -23.78 31.79
N GLY A 41 6.07 -24.64 30.77
CA GLY A 41 6.08 -26.11 30.94
C GLY A 41 4.84 -26.68 31.63
N LEU A 42 3.74 -25.91 31.70
CA LEU A 42 2.51 -26.30 32.39
C LEU A 42 1.40 -26.70 31.39
N SER A 43 0.53 -27.62 31.81
CA SER A 43 -0.71 -27.86 31.09
C SER A 43 -1.63 -26.63 31.20
N ASN A 44 -2.44 -26.35 30.17
CA ASN A 44 -3.38 -25.22 30.20
C ASN A 44 -4.37 -25.33 31.38
N THR A 45 -4.82 -26.55 31.68
CA THR A 45 -5.73 -26.81 32.82
C THR A 45 -5.07 -26.50 34.16
N THR A 46 -3.79 -26.88 34.33
CA THR A 46 -3.00 -26.58 35.53
C THR A 46 -2.75 -25.08 35.67
N PHE A 47 -2.39 -24.43 34.56
CA PHE A 47 -2.15 -22.97 34.52
C PHE A 47 -3.39 -22.17 34.92
N ARG A 48 -4.57 -22.50 34.35
CA ARG A 48 -5.83 -21.83 34.67
C ARG A 48 -6.29 -22.03 36.11
N ARG A 49 -6.00 -23.20 36.71
CA ARG A 49 -6.34 -23.49 38.11
C ARG A 49 -5.41 -22.78 39.10
N ARG A 50 -4.11 -22.67 38.79
CA ARG A 50 -3.11 -22.07 39.70
C ARG A 50 -3.05 -20.54 39.58
N PHE A 51 -3.27 -20.01 38.38
CA PHE A 51 -3.19 -18.58 38.09
C PHE A 51 -4.46 -18.07 37.36
N PRO A 52 -5.64 -18.16 38.01
CA PRO A 52 -6.90 -17.77 37.38
C PRO A 52 -6.93 -16.27 37.03
N ASP A 53 -6.31 -15.44 37.86
CA ASP A 53 -6.27 -13.98 37.66
C ASP A 53 -5.44 -13.62 36.43
N ILE A 54 -4.25 -14.21 36.29
CA ILE A 54 -3.35 -14.00 35.15
C ILE A 54 -4.01 -14.51 33.85
N ALA A 55 -4.68 -15.66 33.90
CA ALA A 55 -5.40 -16.20 32.75
C ALA A 55 -6.58 -15.28 32.33
N SER A 56 -7.25 -14.67 33.30
CA SER A 56 -8.35 -13.73 33.07
C SER A 56 -7.83 -12.40 32.53
N GLU A 57 -6.73 -11.89 33.06
CA GLU A 57 -6.05 -10.67 32.61
C GLU A 57 -5.60 -10.81 31.16
N LEU A 58 -4.97 -11.93 30.81
CA LEU A 58 -4.58 -12.22 29.44
C LEU A 58 -5.79 -12.41 28.51
N GLY A 59 -6.89 -12.95 29.03
CA GLY A 59 -8.17 -13.01 28.33
C GLY A 59 -8.72 -11.62 28.01
N ARG A 60 -8.65 -10.70 28.97
CA ARG A 60 -9.05 -9.29 28.79
C ARG A 60 -8.16 -8.57 27.78
N VAL A 61 -6.84 -8.76 27.82
CA VAL A 61 -5.90 -8.20 26.83
C VAL A 61 -6.20 -8.72 25.43
N ARG A 62 -6.58 -9.99 25.29
CA ARG A 62 -6.98 -10.58 24.00
C ARG A 62 -8.34 -10.07 23.50
N SER A 63 -9.28 -9.84 24.42
CA SER A 63 -10.64 -9.39 24.12
C SER A 63 -10.78 -7.88 24.03
N ALA A 64 -9.80 -7.13 24.52
CA ALA A 64 -9.69 -5.71 24.28
C ALA A 64 -9.68 -5.49 22.77
N PRO A 65 -10.45 -4.51 22.25
CA PRO A 65 -10.35 -4.14 20.85
C PRO A 65 -8.89 -3.81 20.59
N ALA A 66 -8.24 -4.63 19.76
CA ALA A 66 -6.98 -4.21 19.17
C ALA A 66 -7.29 -2.90 18.47
N ASP A 67 -6.55 -1.83 18.78
CA ASP A 67 -6.60 -0.63 17.96
C ASP A 67 -6.53 -1.08 16.50
N PRO A 68 -7.48 -0.66 15.65
CA PRO A 68 -7.54 -1.15 14.29
C PRO A 68 -6.17 -0.87 13.68
N ALA A 69 -5.46 -1.93 13.30
CA ALA A 69 -4.13 -1.86 12.68
C ALA A 69 -4.10 -0.64 11.77
N GLU A 70 -3.26 0.34 12.14
CA GLU A 70 -3.33 1.71 11.63
C GLU A 70 -3.60 1.68 10.12
N GLY A 71 -4.80 2.13 9.75
CA GLY A 71 -5.13 2.28 8.34
C GLY A 71 -4.11 3.21 7.67
N PRO A 72 -4.03 3.21 6.33
CA PRO A 72 -3.06 4.00 5.61
C PRO A 72 -3.07 5.45 6.11
N THR A 73 -1.90 5.90 6.56
CA THR A 73 -1.74 7.22 7.17
C THR A 73 -2.09 8.30 6.14
N ALA A 74 -2.31 9.53 6.61
CA ALA A 74 -2.53 10.66 5.69
C ALA A 74 -1.38 10.81 4.68
N HIS A 75 -0.15 10.48 5.10
CA HIS A 75 1.03 10.45 4.24
C HIS A 75 0.93 9.37 3.16
N ASP A 76 0.55 8.14 3.52
CA ASP A 76 0.40 7.03 2.56
C ASP A 76 -0.64 7.33 1.49
N LYS A 77 -1.76 7.95 1.89
CA LYS A 77 -2.80 8.42 0.97
C LYS A 77 -2.27 9.48 0.01
N LEU A 78 -1.45 10.42 0.49
CA LEU A 78 -0.81 11.44 -0.34
C LEU A 78 0.19 10.82 -1.32
N VAL A 79 1.02 9.88 -0.87
CA VAL A 79 1.98 9.17 -1.73
C VAL A 79 1.25 8.42 -2.85
N ALA A 80 0.21 7.66 -2.51
CA ALA A 80 -0.60 6.93 -3.49
C ALA A 80 -1.26 7.89 -4.51
N ARG A 81 -1.79 9.03 -4.04
CA ARG A 81 -2.37 10.05 -4.91
C ARG A 81 -1.33 10.69 -5.82
N ASN A 82 -0.14 10.99 -5.32
CA ASN A 82 0.95 11.58 -6.10
C ASN A 82 1.46 10.60 -7.16
N ALA A 83 1.61 9.32 -6.81
CA ALA A 83 1.97 8.26 -7.76
C ALA A 83 0.94 8.13 -8.89
N LYS A 84 -0.36 8.18 -8.57
CA LYS A 84 -1.45 8.20 -9.57
C LYS A 84 -1.35 9.42 -10.47
N LEU A 85 -1.10 10.60 -9.90
CA LEU A 85 -0.99 11.84 -10.67
C LEU A 85 0.22 11.82 -11.63
N ARG A 86 1.38 11.33 -11.16
CA ARG A 86 2.59 11.17 -11.99
C ARG A 86 2.38 10.18 -13.13
N ARG A 87 1.66 9.08 -12.88
CA ARG A 87 1.30 8.14 -13.94
C ARG A 87 0.43 8.82 -15.00
N ARG A 88 -0.63 9.53 -14.58
CA ARG A 88 -1.53 10.20 -15.51
C ARG A 88 -0.86 11.32 -16.29
N ASN A 89 0.04 12.07 -15.66
CA ASN A 89 0.81 13.11 -16.32
C ASN A 89 1.72 12.52 -17.41
N ARG A 90 2.39 11.39 -17.16
CA ARG A 90 3.17 10.67 -18.18
C ARG A 90 2.32 10.20 -19.34
N GLU A 91 1.17 9.59 -19.07
CA GLU A 91 0.21 9.15 -20.12
C GLU A 91 -0.21 10.34 -21.00
N LEU A 92 -0.64 11.45 -20.40
CA LEU A 92 -1.05 12.66 -21.13
C LEU A 92 0.10 13.27 -21.94
N ALA A 93 1.32 13.27 -21.41
CA ALA A 93 2.48 13.77 -22.14
C ALA A 93 2.78 12.92 -23.40
N THR A 94 2.64 11.60 -23.29
CA THR A 94 2.78 10.69 -24.44
C THR A 94 1.68 10.92 -25.47
N ASP A 95 0.42 11.07 -25.03
CA ASP A 95 -0.71 11.33 -25.92
C ASP A 95 -0.55 12.67 -26.67
N LEU A 96 -0.09 13.71 -25.97
CA LEU A 96 0.19 15.01 -26.59
C LEU A 96 1.32 14.93 -27.62
N ALA A 97 2.41 14.22 -27.32
CA ALA A 97 3.50 14.03 -28.27
C ALA A 97 3.01 13.30 -29.55
N LEU A 98 2.17 12.28 -29.39
CA LEU A 98 1.56 11.56 -30.52
C LEU A 98 0.64 12.47 -31.34
N ALA A 99 -0.23 13.24 -30.69
CA ALA A 99 -1.14 14.16 -31.38
C ALA A 99 -0.36 15.25 -32.16
N ILE A 100 0.73 15.77 -31.59
CA ILE A 100 1.60 16.74 -32.28
C ILE A 100 2.21 16.11 -33.54
N ALA A 101 2.75 14.89 -33.44
CA ALA A 101 3.33 14.19 -34.58
C ALA A 101 2.29 13.95 -35.69
N GLN A 102 1.07 13.58 -35.33
CA GLN A 102 -0.03 13.41 -36.28
C GLN A 102 -0.40 14.72 -36.97
N LEU A 103 -0.49 15.83 -36.23
CA LEU A 103 -0.77 17.15 -36.80
C LEU A 103 0.33 17.58 -37.78
N GLN A 104 1.60 17.35 -37.45
CA GLN A 104 2.72 17.65 -38.34
C GLN A 104 2.65 16.84 -39.64
N GLN A 105 2.37 15.54 -39.54
CA GLN A 105 2.19 14.68 -40.71
C GLN A 105 1.00 15.14 -41.57
N LEU A 106 -0.13 15.48 -40.96
CA LEU A 106 -1.30 16.00 -41.66
C LEU A 106 -1.03 17.35 -42.32
N ALA A 107 -0.22 18.22 -41.70
CA ALA A 107 0.19 19.48 -42.31
C ALA A 107 1.04 19.25 -43.56
N LEU A 108 2.04 18.37 -43.48
CA LEU A 108 2.90 18.03 -44.62
C LEU A 108 2.12 17.40 -45.78
N THR A 109 1.23 16.46 -45.47
CA THR A 109 0.40 15.81 -46.49
C THR A 109 -0.60 16.79 -47.14
N ASN A 110 -1.20 17.71 -46.36
CA ASN A 110 -2.05 18.76 -46.93
C ASN A 110 -1.28 19.68 -47.89
N GLU A 111 -0.07 20.11 -47.53
CA GLU A 111 0.76 20.94 -48.42
C GLU A 111 1.16 20.18 -49.70
N GLN A 112 1.49 18.89 -49.61
CA GLN A 112 1.75 18.06 -50.78
C GLN A 112 0.52 17.91 -51.68
N LEU A 113 -0.66 17.71 -51.10
CA LEU A 113 -1.91 17.62 -51.87
C LEU A 113 -2.27 18.95 -52.54
N ARG A 114 -2.06 20.07 -51.84
CA ARG A 114 -2.25 21.42 -52.40
C ARG A 114 -1.34 21.65 -53.60
N THR A 115 -0.04 21.37 -53.46
CA THR A 115 0.92 21.54 -54.57
C THR A 115 0.61 20.61 -55.75
N ALA A 116 0.22 19.35 -55.50
CA ALA A 116 -0.21 18.42 -56.55
C ALA A 116 -1.47 18.90 -57.28
N LEU A 117 -2.44 19.46 -56.55
CA LEU A 117 -3.68 20.00 -57.12
C LEU A 117 -3.42 21.27 -57.93
N GLU A 118 -2.58 22.18 -57.47
CA GLU A 118 -2.14 23.36 -58.23
C GLU A 118 -1.43 22.95 -59.52
N ALA A 119 -0.53 21.97 -59.46
CA ALA A 119 0.16 21.45 -60.64
C ALA A 119 -0.80 20.80 -61.65
N ALA A 120 -1.77 20.00 -61.18
CA ALA A 120 -2.75 19.32 -62.03
C ALA A 120 -3.79 20.27 -62.64
N SER A 121 -4.11 21.37 -61.96
CA SER A 121 -5.13 22.33 -62.39
C SER A 121 -4.60 23.45 -63.29
N CYS A 122 -3.28 23.57 -63.50
CA CYS A 122 -2.62 24.71 -64.15
C CYS A 122 -3.01 26.09 -63.56
N VAL A 123 -3.62 26.11 -62.36
CA VAL A 123 -3.99 27.34 -61.67
C VAL A 123 -2.79 27.77 -60.84
N THR A 124 -2.08 28.80 -61.32
CA THR A 124 -1.02 29.46 -60.55
C THR A 124 -1.65 30.50 -59.63
N ASN A 125 -1.46 30.36 -58.32
CA ASN A 125 -2.00 31.28 -57.33
C ASN A 125 -1.36 32.68 -57.48
N ILE A 126 -2.19 33.71 -57.63
CA ILE A 126 -1.77 35.08 -57.98
C ILE A 126 -1.17 35.82 -56.77
N GLN A 127 -1.43 35.37 -55.53
CA GLN A 127 -0.97 36.05 -54.31
C GLN A 127 0.55 36.03 -54.11
N THR A 128 1.26 35.02 -54.63
CA THR A 128 2.73 34.95 -54.57
C THR A 128 3.41 35.95 -55.50
N LYS A 129 2.73 36.45 -56.54
CA LYS A 129 3.30 37.41 -57.51
C LYS A 129 3.28 38.86 -57.02
N GLN A 130 2.52 39.19 -55.97
CA GLN A 130 2.43 40.56 -55.42
C GLN A 130 3.51 40.93 -54.39
N ARG A 131 4.34 39.99 -53.92
CA ARG A 131 5.43 40.28 -52.96
C ARG A 131 6.81 40.52 -53.60
N LEU A 132 6.89 40.52 -54.93
CA LEU A 132 8.14 40.68 -55.69
C LEU A 132 8.24 41.99 -56.49
N ASN A 133 7.39 42.98 -56.18
CA ASN A 133 7.52 44.36 -56.68
C ASN A 133 7.59 45.34 -55.52
#